data_AF-A0A966M866-F1
#
_entry.id   AF-A0A966M866-F1
#
_cell.length_a   1.000
_cell.length_b   1.000
_cell.length_c   1.000
_cell.angle_alpha   90.00
_cell.angle_beta   90.00
_cell.angle_gamma   90.00
#
_symmetry.space_group_name_H-M   'P 1'
#
loop_
_entity.id
_entity.type
_entity.pdbx_description
1 polymer ?
#
loop_
_entity_poly.entity_id
_entity_poly.type
_entity_poly.pdbx_seq_one_letter_code
_entity_poly.pdbx_strand_id
1 'polypeptide(L)' 'MDKNVAIIGASGAIGNAFVEHYSNDQSVKNVFAFSRKKQSYENKKVQSFDLDIENQESIQDAA' A
#
# COMPACT_ATOMS: atom_id res chain seq x y z
N MET A 1 7.73 -16.68 9.43
CA MET A 1 8.37 -15.51 8.80
C MET A 1 7.24 -14.63 8.32
N ASP A 2 7.14 -13.42 8.84
CA ASP A 2 5.98 -12.56 8.58
C ASP A 2 6.11 -11.90 7.21
N LYS A 3 4.99 -11.80 6.47
CA LYS A 3 4.98 -11.27 5.10
C LYS A 3 4.78 -9.76 5.10
N ASN A 4 5.44 -9.10 4.16
CA ASN A 4 5.22 -7.71 3.81
C ASN A 4 4.59 -7.66 2.40
N VAL A 5 3.55 -6.86 2.22
CA VAL A 5 2.84 -6.74 0.94
C VAL A 5 2.88 -5.29 0.49
N ALA A 6 3.34 -5.05 -0.74
CA ALA A 6 3.23 -3.75 -1.41
C ALA A 6 2.06 -3.78 -2.40
N ILE A 7 1.22 -2.75 -2.38
CA ILE A 7 0.05 -2.62 -3.25
C ILE A 7 0.16 -1.29 -3.98
N ILE A 8 0.36 -1.36 -5.30
CA ILE A 8 0.42 -0.19 -6.18
C ILE A 8 -0.98 0.07 -6.76
N GLY A 9 -1.43 1.32 -6.73
CA GLY A 9 -2.80 1.68 -7.10
C GLY A 9 -3.80 1.45 -5.96
N ALA A 10 -3.36 1.62 -4.72
CA ALA A 10 -4.12 1.29 -3.51
C ALA A 10 -5.44 2.08 -3.37
N SER A 11 -5.53 3.28 -3.94
CA SER A 11 -6.79 4.05 -3.92
C SER A 11 -7.76 3.73 -5.06
N GLY A 12 -7.40 2.79 -5.95
CA GLY A 12 -8.33 2.21 -6.92
C GLY A 12 -9.16 1.08 -6.31
N ALA A 13 -10.25 0.69 -6.97
CA ALA A 13 -11.18 -0.32 -6.43
C ALA A 13 -10.49 -1.65 -6.10
N ILE A 14 -9.67 -2.18 -7.02
CA ILE A 14 -8.98 -3.46 -6.84
C ILE A 14 -7.87 -3.34 -5.79
N GLY A 15 -7.08 -2.26 -5.85
CA GLY A 15 -6.01 -2.01 -4.89
C GLY A 15 -6.56 -1.92 -3.46
N ASN A 16 -7.66 -1.18 -3.28
CA ASN A 16 -8.29 -1.03 -1.97
C ASN A 16 -8.81 -2.38 -1.43
N ALA A 17 -9.44 -3.20 -2.28
CA ALA A 17 -9.89 -4.54 -1.88
C ALA A 17 -8.73 -5.42 -1.40
N PHE A 18 -7.56 -5.34 -2.05
CA PHE A 18 -6.37 -6.06 -1.58
C PHE A 18 -5.80 -5.47 -0.29
N VAL A 19 -5.83 -4.15 -0.10
CA VAL A 19 -5.42 -3.52 1.17
C VAL A 19 -6.28 -4.06 2.32
N GLU A 20 -7.60 -4.06 2.15
CA GLU A 20 -8.54 -4.60 3.14
C GLU A 20 -8.26 -6.08 3.41
N HIS A 21 -8.13 -6.89 2.36
CA HIS A 21 -7.86 -8.32 2.49
C HIS A 21 -6.58 -8.62 3.27
N TYR A 22 -5.45 -8.04 2.85
CA TYR A 22 -4.15 -8.34 3.46
C TYR A 22 -3.96 -7.66 4.82
N SER A 23 -4.65 -6.55 5.10
CA SER A 23 -4.62 -5.93 6.43
C SER A 23 -5.30 -6.79 7.51
N ASN A 24 -6.19 -7.70 7.09
CA ASN A 24 -6.88 -8.66 7.97
C ASN A 24 -6.19 -10.04 8.01
N ASP A 25 -5.23 -10.32 7.14
CA ASP A 25 -4.44 -11.56 7.14
C ASP A 25 -3.42 -11.55 8.29
N GLN A 26 -3.46 -12.58 9.14
CA GLN A 26 -2.54 -12.71 10.28
C GLN A 26 -1.11 -13.09 9.86
N SER A 27 -0.93 -13.67 8.67
CA SER A 27 0.38 -13.97 8.09
C SER A 27 1.07 -12.72 7.50
N VAL A 28 0.33 -11.61 7.36
CA VAL A 28 0.85 -10.32 6.88
C VAL A 28 1.06 -9.37 8.06
N LYS A 29 2.30 -8.87 8.16
CA LYS A 29 2.72 -7.91 9.18
C LYS A 29 2.51 -6.48 8.74
N ASN A 30 2.88 -6.16 7.50
CA ASN A 30 2.79 -4.81 6.94
C ASN A 30 2.15 -4.82 5.55
N VAL A 31 1.29 -3.84 5.32
CA VAL A 31 0.75 -3.50 4.00
C VAL A 31 1.22 -2.10 3.64
N PHE A 32 1.99 -1.98 2.56
CA PHE A 32 2.46 -0.72 2.01
C PHE A 32 1.56 -0.33 0.84
N ALA A 33 0.71 0.67 1.05
CA ALA A 33 -0.29 1.13 0.12
C ALA A 33 0.24 2.35 -0.65
N PHE A 34 0.44 2.20 -1.96
CA PHE A 34 0.98 3.26 -2.82
C PHE A 34 -0.08 3.76 -3.80
N SER A 35 -0.22 5.07 -3.93
CA SER A 35 -1.06 5.68 -4.95
C SER A 35 -0.65 7.13 -5.21
N ARG A 36 -1.06 7.68 -6.36
CA ARG A 36 -0.96 9.13 -6.65
C ARG A 36 -1.92 9.97 -5.79
N LYS A 37 -2.97 9.35 -5.25
CA LYS A 37 -3.95 10.00 -4.39
C LYS A 37 -3.83 9.44 -2.98
N LYS A 38 -3.57 10.33 -2.03
CA LYS A 38 -3.49 9.99 -0.62
C LYS A 38 -4.80 9.40 -0.11
N GLN A 39 -4.70 8.29 0.61
CA GLN A 39 -5.82 7.63 1.27
C GLN A 39 -5.43 7.31 2.71
N SER A 40 -6.36 7.52 3.64
CA SER A 40 -6.16 7.18 5.04
C SER A 40 -6.77 5.82 5.32
N TYR A 41 -6.07 5.01 6.12
CA TYR A 41 -6.54 3.70 6.59
C TYR A 41 -6.49 3.69 8.12
N GLU A 42 -7.53 3.16 8.76
CA GLU A 42 -7.57 3.05 10.22
C GLU A 42 -6.71 1.90 10.76
N ASN A 43 -6.46 0.88 9.93
CA ASN A 43 -5.70 -0.30 10.33
C ASN A 43 -4.20 0.04 10.45
N LYS A 44 -3.65 -0.12 11.66
CA LYS A 44 -2.24 0.17 11.99
C LYS A 44 -1.21 -0.64 11.20
N LYS A 45 -1.60 -1.76 10.56
CA LYS A 45 -0.74 -2.53 9.67
C LYS A 45 -0.53 -1.85 8.31
N VAL A 46 -1.38 -0.89 7.95
CA VAL A 46 -1.38 -0.22 6.65
C VAL A 46 -0.61 1.08 6.75
N GLN A 47 0.42 1.21 5.92
CA GLN A 47 1.20 2.42 5.75
C GLN A 47 0.97 2.94 4.34
N SER A 48 0.47 4.17 4.22
CA SER A 48 0.15 4.78 2.92
C SER A 48 1.24 5.76 2.49
N PHE A 49 1.65 5.65 1.23
CA PHE A 49 2.68 6.50 0.61
C PHE A 49 2.18 7.02 -0.73
N ASP A 50 2.68 8.19 -1.10
CA ASP A 50 2.44 8.75 -2.42
C ASP A 50 3.42 8.10 -3.42
N LEU A 51 2.93 7.69 -4.58
CA LEU A 51 3.74 7.13 -5.65
C LEU A 51 3.15 7.46 -7.01
N ASP A 52 3.94 8.09 -7.85
CA ASP A 52 3.70 8.21 -9.29
C ASP A 52 4.63 7.27 -10.06
N ILE A 53 4.06 6.20 -10.62
CA ILE A 53 4.82 5.14 -11.30
C ILE A 53 5.45 5.59 -12.63
N GLU A 54 5.04 6.75 -13.15
CA GLU A 54 5.62 7.34 -14.35
C GLU A 54 6.80 8.28 -14.03
N ASN A 55 7.03 8.59 -12.75
CA ASN A 55 8.10 9.47 -12.28
C ASN A 55 9.18 8.67 -11.53
N GLN A 56 10.40 8.65 -12.09
CA GLN A 56 11.53 7.95 -11.50
C GLN A 56 11.92 8.45 -10.10
N GLU A 57 11.92 9.76 -9.88
CA GLU A 57 12.23 10.33 -8.55
C GLU A 57 11.20 9.87 -7.53
N SER A 58 9.91 9.86 -7.90
CA SER A 58 8.84 9.35 -7.02
C SER A 58 9.02 7.87 -6.66
N ILE A 59 9.52 7.05 -7.59
CA ILE A 59 9.81 5.64 -7.33
C ILE A 59 10.99 5.50 -6.38
N GLN A 60 12.03 6.31 -6.55
CA GLN A 60 13.23 6.30 -5.70
C GLN A 60 12.92 6.75 -4.26
N ASP A 61 12.09 7.79 -4.10
CA ASP A 61 11.68 8.29 -2.78
C ASP A 61 10.82 7.29 -1.99
N ALA A 62 10.18 6.34 -2.68
CA ALA A 62 9.29 5.34 -2.09
C ALA A 62 9.97 3.99 -1.79
N ALA A 63 11.26 3.82 -2.15
CA ALA A 63 12.04 2.58 -2.02
C ALA A 63 12.89 2.53 -0.74
#